data_AF-A0A6N9VD68-F1
#
_entry.id   AF-A0A6N9VD68-F1
#
_cell.length_a   1.000
_cell.length_b   1.000
_cell.length_c   1.000
_cell.angle_alpha   90.00
_cell.angle_beta   90.00
_cell.angle_gamma   90.00
#
_symmetry.space_group_name_H-M   'P 1'
#
loop_
_entity.id
_entity.type
_entity.pdbx_description
1 polymer ?
#
loop_
_entity_poly.entity_id
_entity_poly.type
_entity_poly.pdbx_seq_one_letter_code
_entity_poly.pdbx_strand_id
1 'polypeptide(L)' 'PVVLIGLVAVVALVPESKNPRGDRPDLLGALLSTVGMTSLVYAIISGPGHGWSSPTVVAGAGLGLAVLTGFVL' A
#
# COMPACT_ATOMS: atom_id res chain seq x y z
N PRO A 1 27.19 -9.65 -8.70
CA PRO A 1 26.93 -10.47 -9.91
C PRO A 1 25.44 -10.60 -10.25
N VAL A 2 24.63 -11.14 -9.34
CA VAL A 2 23.19 -11.36 -9.58
C VAL A 2 22.42 -10.06 -9.87
N VAL A 3 22.71 -8.99 -9.13
CA VAL A 3 22.09 -7.66 -9.33
C VAL A 3 22.34 -7.12 -10.75
N LEU A 4 23.57 -7.24 -11.26
CA LEU A 4 23.93 -6.79 -12.60
C LEU A 4 23.19 -7.59 -13.68
N ILE A 5 23.14 -8.92 -13.54
CA ILE A 5 22.41 -9.80 -14.46
C ILE A 5 20.91 -9.46 -14.46
N GLY A 6 20.34 -9.22 -13.28
CA GLY A 6 18.95 -8.80 -13.14
C GLY A 6 18.67 -7.46 -13.81
N LEU A 7 19.56 -6.47 -13.65
CA LEU A 7 19.43 -5.16 -14.30
C LEU A 7 19.45 -5.27 -15.82
N VAL A 8 20.40 -6.03 -16.37
CA VAL A 8 20.51 -6.28 -17.82
C VAL A 8 19.26 -7.00 -18.33
N ALA A 9 18.79 -8.02 -17.60
CA ALA A 9 17.60 -8.77 -17.97
C ALA A 9 16.33 -7.90 -17.95
N VAL A 10 16.16 -7.04 -16.94
CA VAL A 10 15.01 -6.13 -16.87
C VAL A 10 15.01 -5.16 -18.04
N VAL A 11 16.12 -4.49 -18.31
CA VAL A 11 16.22 -3.54 -19.43
C VAL A 11 16.01 -4.22 -20.78
N ALA A 12 16.47 -5.46 -20.95
CA ALA A 12 16.39 -6.17 -22.22
C ALA A 12 15.04 -6.89 -22.46
N LEU A 13 14.40 -7.41 -21.40
CA LEU A 13 13.26 -8.31 -21.50
C LEU A 13 11.94 -7.71 -21.02
N VAL A 14 11.97 -6.62 -20.24
CA VAL A 14 10.75 -5.97 -19.77
C VAL A 14 10.38 -4.88 -20.77
N PRO A 15 9.37 -5.10 -21.64
CA PRO A 15 8.88 -4.04 -22.50
C PRO A 15 8.34 -2.89 -21.64
N GLU A 16 8.72 -1.67 -22.00
CA GLU A 16 8.23 -0.48 -21.33
C GLU A 16 6.70 -0.42 -21.48
N SER A 17 5.97 -0.51 -20.37
CA SER A 17 4.51 -0.33 -20.34
C SER A 17 4.18 1.16 -20.49
N LYS A 18 4.61 1.75 -21.62
CA LYS A 18 4.43 3.17 -21.89
C LYS A 18 3.03 3.34 -22.49
N ASN A 19 2.04 3.64 -21.65
CA ASN A 19 0.70 3.97 -22.13
C ASN A 19 0.74 5.34 -22.85
N PRO A 20 0.64 5.41 -24.19
CA PRO A 20 0.81 6.66 -24.95
C PRO A 20 -0.32 7.66 -24.71
N ARG A 21 -1.44 7.20 -24.12
CA ARG A 21 -2.63 7.99 -23.82
C ARG A 21 -2.70 8.49 -22.38
N GLY A 22 -1.73 8.11 -21.55
CA GLY A 22 -1.48 8.60 -20.19
C GLY A 22 -2.72 9.05 -19.43
N ASP A 23 -3.46 8.11 -18.83
CA ASP A 23 -4.39 8.50 -17.76
C ASP A 23 -3.59 9.16 -16.63
N ARG A 24 -4.17 10.21 -16.04
CA ARG A 24 -3.53 10.96 -14.96
C ARG A 24 -3.24 10.00 -13.79
N PRO A 25 -2.08 10.10 -13.13
CA PRO A 25 -1.79 9.29 -11.95
C PRO A 25 -2.90 9.45 -10.90
N ASP A 26 -3.40 8.33 -10.38
CA ASP A 26 -4.41 8.32 -9.32
C ASP A 26 -3.75 8.59 -7.96
N LEU A 27 -3.47 9.88 -7.72
CA LEU A 27 -2.84 10.34 -6.48
C LEU A 27 -3.75 10.16 -5.26
N LEU A 28 -5.07 10.30 -5.45
CA LEU A 28 -6.04 10.14 -4.35
C LEU A 28 -6.15 8.68 -3.95
N GLY A 29 -6.26 7.77 -4.91
CA GLY A 29 -6.26 6.34 -4.63
C GLY A 29 -4.93 5.86 -4.01
N ALA A 30 -3.80 6.37 -4.49
CA ALA A 30 -2.50 6.09 -3.89
C ALA A 30 -2.44 6.54 -2.42
N LEU A 31 -2.95 7.75 -2.11
CA LEU A 31 -2.99 8.26 -0.75
C LEU A 31 -3.92 7.44 0.15
N LEU A 32 -5.14 7.17 -0.31
CA LEU A 32 -6.13 6.38 0.43
C LEU A 32 -5.60 4.97 0.73
N SER A 33 -5.04 4.29 -0.29
CA SER A 33 -4.44 2.97 -0.11
C SER A 33 -3.29 2.99 0.89
N THR A 34 -2.40 3.99 0.80
CA THR A 34 -1.27 4.13 1.71
C THR A 34 -1.74 4.33 3.15
N VAL A 35 -2.68 5.24 3.38
CA VAL A 35 -3.22 5.53 4.72
C VAL A 35 -3.96 4.32 5.27
N GLY A 36 -4.85 3.71 4.48
CA GLY A 36 -5.64 2.57 4.89
C GLY A 36 -4.76 1.37 5.26
N MET A 37 -3.79 1.04 4.41
CA MET A 37 -2.87 -0.07 4.65
C MET A 37 -1.96 0.19 5.86
N THR A 38 -1.40 1.39 5.97
CA THR A 38 -0.52 1.76 7.09
C THR A 38 -1.27 1.67 8.42
N SER A 39 -2.51 2.18 8.47
CA SER A 39 -3.35 2.12 9.68
C SER A 39 -3.69 0.68 10.08
N LEU A 40 -3.98 -0.18 9.10
CA LEU A 40 -4.30 -1.58 9.35
C LEU A 40 -3.07 -2.36 9.85
N VAL A 41 -1.91 -2.16 9.21
CA VAL A 41 -0.65 -2.77 9.64
C VAL A 41 -0.31 -2.31 11.05
N TYR A 42 -0.44 -1.01 11.33
CA TYR A 42 -0.20 -0.45 12.67
C TYR A 42 -1.06 -1.12 13.74
N ALA A 43 -2.35 -1.34 13.48
CA ALA A 43 -3.23 -2.02 14.42
C ALA A 43 -2.78 -3.47 14.69
N ILE A 44 -2.39 -4.21 13.65
CA ILE A 44 -1.94 -5.60 13.75
C ILE A 44 -0.66 -5.71 14.58
N ILE A 45 0.36 -4.89 14.28
CA ILE A 45 1.65 -4.94 14.99
C ILE A 45 1.53 -4.42 16.43
N SER A 46 0.59 -3.53 16.71
CA SER A 46 0.40 -2.94 18.04
C SER A 46 -0.43 -3.83 18.97
N GLY A 47 -1.26 -4.73 18.43
CA GLY A 47 -2.13 -5.64 19.18
C GLY A 47 -1.42 -6.42 20.29
N PRO A 48 -0.29 -7.11 20.03
CA PRO A 48 0.44 -7.85 21.04
C PRO A 48 1.03 -6.97 22.16
N GLY A 49 1.41 -5.73 21.86
CA GLY A 49 2.06 -4.83 22.82
C GLY A 49 1.09 -3.99 23.67
N HIS A 50 0.01 -3.51 23.06
CA HIS A 50 -0.97 -2.61 23.69
C HIS A 50 -2.27 -3.32 24.09
N GLY A 51 -2.46 -4.56 23.67
CA GLY A 51 -3.71 -5.31 23.81
C GLY A 51 -4.67 -5.02 22.66
N TRP A 52 -5.31 -6.08 22.17
CA TRP A 52 -6.22 -6.03 21.02
C TRP A 52 -7.46 -5.16 21.23
N SER A 53 -7.90 -5.02 22.49
CA SER A 53 -9.05 -4.19 22.85
C SER A 53 -8.66 -2.75 23.22
N SER A 54 -7.39 -2.39 23.10
CA SER A 54 -6.96 -1.02 23.40
C SER A 54 -7.59 -0.02 22.41
N PRO A 55 -7.95 1.20 22.87
CA PRO A 55 -8.55 2.20 22.01
C PRO A 55 -7.71 2.53 20.77
N THR A 56 -6.38 2.50 20.90
CA THR A 56 -5.45 2.78 19.81
C THR A 56 -5.47 1.71 18.71
N VAL A 57 -5.50 0.42 19.09
CA VAL A 57 -5.56 -0.70 18.15
C VAL A 57 -6.91 -0.73 17.43
N VAL A 58 -8.00 -0.56 18.17
CA VAL A 58 -9.36 -0.56 17.60
C VAL A 58 -9.57 0.66 16.69
N ALA A 59 -9.11 1.84 17.09
CA ALA A 59 -9.17 3.04 16.25
C ALA A 59 -8.33 2.89 14.98
N GLY A 60 -7.12 2.34 15.08
CA GLY A 60 -6.26 2.07 13.92
C GLY A 60 -6.90 1.07 12.95
N ALA A 61 -7.48 -0.01 13.46
CA ALA A 61 -8.19 -0.99 12.65
C ALA A 61 -9.44 -0.37 11.97
N GLY A 62 -10.24 0.37 12.73
CA GLY A 62 -11.43 1.05 12.23
C GLY A 62 -11.13 2.09 11.15
N LEU A 63 -10.10 2.91 11.37
CA LEU A 63 -9.63 3.89 10.38
C LEU A 63 -9.13 3.19 9.11
N GLY A 64 -8.31 2.14 9.26
CA GLY A 64 -7.80 1.37 8.14
C GLY A 64 -8.91 0.79 7.28
N LEU A 65 -9.89 0.13 7.92
CA LEU A 65 -11.06 -0.40 7.23
C LEU A 65 -11.88 0.68 6.55
N ALA A 66 -12.21 1.79 7.23
CA ALA A 66 -13.00 2.86 6.66
C ALA A 66 -12.34 3.51 5.43
N VAL A 67 -11.04 3.78 5.50
CA VAL A 67 -10.28 4.37 4.39
C VAL A 67 -10.17 3.40 3.21
N LEU A 68 -9.91 2.11 3.47
CA LEU A 68 -9.86 1.11 2.41
C LEU A 68 -11.24 0.87 1.78
N THR A 69 -12.31 0.89 2.56
CA THR A 69 -13.68 0.84 2.01
C THR A 69 -13.94 2.05 1.13
N GLY A 70 -13.57 3.26 1.55
CA GLY A 70 -13.69 4.46 0.73
C GLY A 70 -12.79 4.49 -0.51
N PHE A 71 -11.70 3.71 -0.54
CA PHE A 71 -10.88 3.51 -1.73
C PHE A 71 -11.54 2.56 -2.74
N VAL A 72 -12.30 1.58 -2.26
CA VAL A 72 -12.94 0.55 -3.11
C VAL A 72 -14.27 1.02 -3.69
N LEU A 73 -15.04 1.82 -2.94
CA LEU A 73 -16.35 2.36 -3.35
C LEU A 73 -16.21 3.54 -4.30
#